data_AF-A0A2N1US07-F1
#
_entry.id   AF-A0A2N1US07-F1
#
_cell.length_a   1.000
_cell.length_b   1.000
_cell.length_c   1.000
_cell.angle_alpha   90.00
_cell.angle_beta   90.00
_cell.angle_gamma   90.00
#
_symmetry.space_group_name_H-M   'P 1'
#
loop_
_entity.id
_entity.type
_entity.pdbx_description
1 polymer ?
#
loop_
_entity_poly.entity_id
_entity_poly.type
_entity_poly.pdbx_seq_one_letter_code
_entity_poly.pdbx_strand_id
1 'polypeptide(L)'
;MELKKDAVSLNSVIIYSISAAAPAMCIGGSMGFIMGGVGLAVPLAFLIATVVVVLISASYSQLSERYNSAGGTYSYIRRVFGPELGWWVGWIYIGITFTVGCVGAIFAIYLCSLFTAIPLWLGILIIAIPTFFVGWLGIQLTTKGLVALWLVQTALMVWPALAAFNSQAPAMPDIGRQILANSWVPSLGSKGLAVAVLFCIWSYVGFET
;
A
#
# COMPACT_ATOMS: atom_id res chain seq x y z
N MET A 1 -11.20 -26.25 -5.61
CA MET A 1 -12.14 -25.13 -5.65
C MET A 1 -12.07 -24.53 -7.05
N GLU A 2 -13.01 -24.88 -7.92
CA GLU A 2 -13.12 -24.27 -9.25
C GLU A 2 -13.63 -22.84 -9.11
N LEU A 3 -12.86 -21.86 -9.59
CA LEU A 3 -13.27 -20.47 -9.65
C LEU A 3 -14.33 -20.33 -10.76
N LYS A 4 -15.57 -20.00 -10.38
CA LYS A 4 -16.65 -19.69 -11.32
C LYS A 4 -16.18 -18.60 -12.28
N LYS A 5 -16.16 -18.93 -13.57
CA LYS A 5 -16.00 -18.00 -14.68
C LYS A 5 -17.02 -16.86 -14.51
N ASP A 6 -16.56 -15.62 -14.54
CA ASP A 6 -17.38 -14.38 -14.42
C ASP A 6 -17.93 -14.01 -13.04
N ALA A 7 -17.42 -14.57 -11.93
CA ALA A 7 -17.86 -14.17 -10.58
C ALA A 7 -17.46 -12.73 -10.17
N VAL A 8 -16.48 -12.13 -10.87
CA VAL A 8 -15.99 -10.77 -10.57
C VAL A 8 -15.96 -9.97 -11.87
N SER A 9 -16.76 -8.90 -11.93
CA SER A 9 -16.74 -8.00 -13.09
C SER A 9 -15.39 -7.30 -13.19
N LEU A 10 -14.93 -7.00 -14.41
CA LEU A 10 -13.67 -6.28 -14.65
C LEU A 10 -13.55 -5.02 -13.77
N ASN A 11 -14.65 -4.27 -13.64
CA ASN A 11 -14.70 -3.07 -12.81
C ASN A 11 -14.50 -3.39 -11.31
N SER A 12 -15.04 -4.51 -10.83
CA SER A 12 -14.83 -4.94 -9.44
C SER A 12 -13.39 -5.39 -9.20
N VAL A 13 -12.73 -5.99 -10.20
CA VAL A 13 -11.30 -6.33 -10.13
C VAL A 13 -10.46 -5.06 -10.06
N ILE A 14 -10.73 -4.07 -10.92
CA ILE A 14 -10.00 -2.79 -10.94
C ILE A 14 -10.16 -2.06 -9.60
N ILE A 15 -11.40 -1.95 -9.10
CA ILE A 15 -11.69 -1.31 -7.81
C ILE A 15 -11.00 -2.09 -6.69
N TYR A 16 -10.98 -3.42 -6.74
CA TYR A 16 -10.28 -4.24 -5.76
C TYR A 16 -8.77 -4.01 -5.78
N SER A 17 -8.12 -4.00 -6.95
CA SER A 17 -6.67 -3.73 -7.06
C SER A 17 -6.30 -2.32 -6.58
N ILE A 18 -7.13 -1.31 -6.88
CA ILE A 18 -6.96 0.06 -6.36
C ILE A 18 -7.20 0.09 -4.83
N SER A 19 -8.15 -0.70 -4.34
CA SER A 19 -8.46 -0.79 -2.90
C SER A 19 -7.38 -1.51 -2.12
N ALA A 20 -6.75 -2.52 -2.73
CA ALA A 20 -5.67 -3.32 -2.16
C ALA A 20 -4.39 -2.49 -1.97
N ALA A 21 -4.13 -1.53 -2.87
CA ALA A 21 -3.11 -0.50 -2.69
C ALA A 21 -3.57 0.52 -1.63
N ALA A 22 -3.80 0.09 -0.38
CA ALA A 22 -4.51 0.84 0.64
C ALA A 22 -3.87 2.23 0.89
N PRO A 23 -4.52 3.35 0.48
CA PRO A 23 -3.92 4.69 0.57
C PRO A 23 -3.57 5.15 2.01
N ALA A 24 -4.24 4.64 3.04
CA ALA A 24 -3.88 4.94 4.43
C ALA A 24 -2.59 4.26 4.86
N MET A 25 -2.21 3.12 4.27
CA MET A 25 -0.90 2.53 4.55
C MET A 25 0.20 3.47 4.04
N CYS A 26 -0.01 4.05 2.85
CA CYS A 26 0.90 5.01 2.26
C CYS A 26 1.15 6.20 3.20
N ILE A 27 0.07 6.79 3.70
CA ILE A 27 0.14 8.02 4.49
C ILE A 27 0.52 7.74 5.95
N GLY A 28 -0.09 6.74 6.57
CA GLY A 28 0.10 6.45 7.99
C GLY A 28 1.35 5.63 8.31
N GLY A 29 1.79 4.76 7.39
CA GLY A 29 2.95 3.90 7.60
C GLY A 29 4.22 4.43 6.94
N SER A 30 4.13 4.89 5.69
CA SER A 30 5.31 5.16 4.85
C SER A 30 5.70 6.63 4.80
N MET A 31 4.74 7.56 4.89
CA MET A 31 4.98 9.00 4.68
C MET A 31 6.04 9.59 5.61
N GLY A 32 6.07 9.17 6.89
CA GLY A 32 7.08 9.63 7.85
C GLY A 32 8.50 9.23 7.44
N PHE A 33 8.68 8.00 6.95
CA PHE A 33 9.98 7.52 6.46
C PHE A 33 10.37 8.18 5.13
N ILE A 34 9.41 8.40 4.24
CA ILE A 34 9.62 9.07 2.95
C ILE A 34 10.06 10.53 3.20
N MET A 35 9.32 11.28 4.01
CA MET A 35 9.68 12.65 4.37
C MET A 35 11.01 12.71 5.12
N GLY A 36 11.31 11.73 5.98
CA GLY A 36 12.60 11.61 6.64
C GLY A 36 13.78 11.41 5.67
N GLY A 37 13.54 10.82 4.49
CA GLY A 37 14.56 10.57 3.46
C GLY A 37 14.70 11.66 2.40
N VAL A 38 13.63 12.35 2.01
CA VAL A 38 13.64 13.33 0.90
C VAL A 38 13.14 14.73 1.26
N GLY A 39 12.63 14.92 2.48
CA GLY A 39 12.06 16.20 2.91
C GLY A 39 10.86 16.60 2.06
N LEU A 40 10.98 17.72 1.36
CA LEU A 40 9.93 18.26 0.49
C LEU A 40 9.90 17.62 -0.92
N ALA A 41 10.91 16.81 -1.28
CA ALA A 41 10.99 16.12 -2.57
C ALA A 41 10.20 14.80 -2.62
N VAL A 42 9.13 14.69 -1.83
CA VAL A 42 8.21 13.54 -1.82
C VAL A 42 7.61 13.26 -3.21
N PRO A 43 7.14 14.27 -3.98
CA PRO A 43 6.53 14.01 -5.29
C PRO A 43 7.48 13.33 -6.28
N LEU A 44 8.78 13.67 -6.24
CA LEU A 44 9.79 13.05 -7.09
C LEU A 44 9.96 11.56 -6.76
N ALA A 45 9.99 11.19 -5.48
CA ALA A 45 10.09 9.79 -5.06
C ALA A 45 8.87 8.97 -5.50
N PHE A 46 7.66 9.53 -5.36
CA PHE A 46 6.44 8.88 -5.86
C PHE A 46 6.41 8.77 -7.39
N LEU A 47 6.89 9.77 -8.12
CA LEU A 47 6.95 9.73 -9.58
C LEU A 47 7.86 8.58 -10.05
N ILE A 48 9.08 8.50 -9.50
CA ILE A 48 10.03 7.42 -9.81
C ILE A 48 9.43 6.06 -9.45
N ALA A 49 8.85 5.91 -8.26
CA ALA A 49 8.23 4.67 -7.83
C ALA A 49 7.08 4.26 -8.75
N THR A 50 6.26 5.21 -9.19
CA THR A 50 5.14 4.96 -10.12
C THR A 50 5.63 4.43 -11.45
N VAL A 51 6.67 5.03 -12.04
CA VAL A 51 7.26 4.53 -13.29
C VAL A 51 7.75 3.09 -13.12
N VAL A 52 8.44 2.79 -12.02
CA VAL A 52 8.93 1.45 -11.73
C VAL A 52 7.77 0.44 -11.61
N VAL A 53 6.71 0.77 -10.86
CA VAL A 53 5.55 -0.10 -10.69
C VAL A 53 4.80 -0.32 -12.00
N VAL A 54 4.66 0.70 -12.85
CA VAL A 54 4.04 0.56 -14.18
C VAL A 54 4.83 -0.39 -15.06
N LEU A 55 6.16 -0.30 -15.08
CA LEU A 55 7.02 -1.22 -15.82
C LEU A 55 6.91 -2.66 -15.32
N ILE A 56 6.84 -2.84 -13.99
CA ILE A 56 6.62 -4.15 -13.36
C ILE A 56 5.25 -4.69 -13.77
N SER A 57 4.18 -3.90 -13.63
CA SER A 57 2.82 -4.28 -13.99
C SER A 57 2.70 -4.67 -15.47
N ALA A 58 3.36 -3.95 -16.38
CA ALA A 58 3.38 -4.30 -17.80
C ALA A 58 4.05 -5.65 -18.07
N SER A 59 5.09 -5.99 -17.29
CA SER A 59 5.76 -7.30 -17.37
C SER A 59 4.87 -8.42 -16.82
N TYR A 60 4.16 -8.16 -15.71
CA TYR A 60 3.19 -9.09 -15.14
C TYR A 60 2.00 -9.35 -16.07
N SER A 61 1.51 -8.32 -16.75
CA SER A 61 0.41 -8.45 -17.72
C SER A 61 0.75 -9.47 -18.81
N GLN A 62 1.92 -9.33 -19.43
CA GLN A 62 2.40 -10.26 -20.47
C GLN A 62 2.57 -11.69 -19.94
N LEU A 63 3.02 -11.83 -18.69
CA LEU A 63 3.22 -13.13 -18.05
C LEU A 63 1.89 -13.80 -17.71
N SER A 64 0.89 -13.02 -17.29
CA SER A 64 -0.46 -13.49 -16.97
C SER A 64 -1.20 -14.00 -18.21
N GLU A 65 -1.01 -13.36 -19.36
CA GLU A 65 -1.58 -13.81 -20.65
C GLU A 65 -0.98 -15.16 -21.08
N ARG A 66 0.34 -15.33 -20.88
CA ARG A 66 1.05 -16.55 -21.30
C ARG A 66 0.84 -17.73 -20.36
N TYR A 67 0.79 -17.47 -19.05
CA TYR A 67 0.64 -18.49 -18.02
C TYR A 67 -0.62 -18.21 -17.23
N ASN A 68 -1.76 -18.63 -17.75
CA ASN A 68 -3.06 -18.51 -17.08
C ASN A 68 -3.10 -19.46 -15.86
N SER A 69 -2.57 -19.01 -14.72
CA SER A 69 -2.31 -19.80 -13.52
C SER A 69 -2.78 -19.06 -12.29
N ALA A 70 -3.66 -19.68 -11.50
CA ALA A 70 -4.28 -19.10 -10.30
C ALA A 70 -3.31 -18.96 -9.09
N GLY A 71 -2.03 -19.28 -9.24
CA GLY A 71 -1.04 -19.25 -8.17
C GLY A 71 -0.17 -17.97 -8.11
N GLY A 72 -0.57 -16.92 -8.83
CA GLY A 72 0.12 -15.63 -8.86
C GLY A 72 1.60 -15.71 -9.22
N THR A 73 2.38 -14.76 -8.73
CA THR A 73 3.82 -14.61 -8.98
C THR A 73 4.65 -15.86 -8.69
N TYR A 74 4.35 -16.57 -7.59
CA TYR A 74 5.05 -17.81 -7.24
C TYR A 74 4.90 -18.85 -8.35
N SER A 75 3.69 -18.99 -8.90
CA SER A 75 3.43 -19.94 -9.98
C SER A 75 4.11 -19.56 -11.29
N TYR A 76 4.26 -18.25 -11.56
CA TYR A 76 4.98 -17.78 -12.73
C TYR A 76 6.48 -18.08 -12.62
N ILE A 77 7.10 -17.77 -11.48
CA ILE A 77 8.54 -17.97 -11.30
C ILE A 77 8.87 -19.47 -11.30
N ARG A 78 8.04 -20.30 -10.65
CA ARG A 78 8.22 -21.75 -10.68
C ARG A 78 8.13 -22.35 -12.09
N ARG A 79 7.29 -21.79 -12.97
CA ARG A 79 7.13 -22.25 -14.37
C ARG A 79 8.24 -21.76 -15.30
N VAL A 80 8.73 -20.53 -15.10
CA VAL A 80 9.75 -19.93 -15.98
C VAL A 80 11.17 -20.37 -15.59
N PHE A 81 11.47 -20.40 -14.29
CA PHE A 81 12.83 -20.60 -13.77
C PHE A 81 13.04 -21.96 -13.09
N GLY A 82 11.99 -22.77 -12.95
CA GLY A 82 12.06 -24.10 -12.36
C GLY A 82 11.75 -24.16 -10.86
N PRO A 83 11.72 -25.38 -10.28
CA PRO A 83 11.25 -25.62 -8.92
C PRO A 83 12.16 -25.05 -7.82
N GLU A 84 13.48 -24.98 -8.04
CA GLU A 84 14.44 -24.51 -7.02
C GLU A 84 14.29 -23.01 -6.75
N LEU A 85 14.18 -22.19 -7.79
CA LEU A 85 13.94 -20.75 -7.64
C LEU A 85 12.51 -20.47 -7.14
N GLY A 86 11.55 -21.30 -7.52
CA GLY A 86 10.20 -21.26 -6.94
C GLY A 86 10.22 -21.41 -5.41
N TRP A 87 11.01 -22.35 -4.87
CA TRP A 87 11.13 -22.55 -3.42
C TRP A 87 11.63 -21.30 -2.69
N TRP A 88 12.71 -20.67 -3.18
CA TRP A 88 13.26 -19.45 -2.58
C TRP A 88 12.28 -18.28 -2.63
N VAL A 89 11.60 -18.10 -3.76
CA VAL A 89 10.57 -17.07 -3.91
C VAL A 89 9.41 -17.30 -2.96
N GLY A 90 9.02 -18.55 -2.70
CA GLY A 90 8.00 -18.88 -1.71
C GLY A 90 8.36 -18.34 -0.32
N TRP A 91 9.60 -18.52 0.12
CA TRP A 91 10.09 -17.97 1.40
C TRP A 91 10.07 -16.45 1.44
N ILE A 92 10.46 -15.80 0.34
CA ILE A 92 10.41 -14.34 0.23
C ILE A 92 8.95 -13.86 0.33
N TYR A 93 8.01 -14.54 -0.33
CA TYR A 93 6.58 -14.22 -0.29
C TYR A 93 5.99 -14.35 1.11
N ILE A 94 6.40 -15.38 1.87
CA ILE A 94 6.02 -15.51 3.28
C ILE A 94 6.54 -14.29 4.07
N GLY A 95 7.79 -13.90 3.86
CA GLY A 95 8.37 -12.70 4.48
C GLY A 95 7.58 -11.43 4.17
N ILE A 96 7.21 -11.21 2.91
CA ILE A 96 6.37 -10.08 2.48
C ILE A 96 5.00 -10.12 3.18
N THR A 97 4.40 -11.30 3.28
CA THR A 97 3.09 -11.47 3.96
C THR A 97 3.18 -11.07 5.43
N PHE A 98 4.28 -11.37 6.12
CA PHE A 98 4.50 -10.91 7.49
C PHE A 98 4.60 -9.38 7.60
N THR A 99 5.15 -8.69 6.59
CA THR A 99 5.22 -7.22 6.60
C THR A 99 3.85 -6.55 6.55
N VAL A 100 2.83 -7.22 5.99
CA VAL A 100 1.44 -6.74 6.04
C VAL A 100 0.93 -6.71 7.50
N GLY A 101 1.46 -7.56 8.37
CA GLY A 101 1.18 -7.52 9.81
C GLY A 101 1.64 -6.23 10.50
N CYS A 102 2.67 -5.55 9.97
CA CYS A 102 3.13 -4.25 10.49
C CYS A 102 2.05 -3.17 10.42
N VAL A 103 1.07 -3.32 9.51
CA VAL A 103 -0.07 -2.40 9.36
C VAL A 103 -0.93 -2.38 10.62
N GLY A 104 -1.13 -3.55 11.25
CA GLY A 104 -1.82 -3.63 12.53
C GLY A 104 -1.07 -2.91 13.65
N ALA A 105 0.27 -2.93 13.62
CA ALA A 105 1.09 -2.19 14.59
C ALA A 105 1.00 -0.67 14.38
N ILE A 106 1.00 -0.20 13.12
CA ILE A 106 0.78 1.21 12.78
C ILE A 106 -0.58 1.68 13.32
N PHE A 107 -1.64 0.90 13.09
CA PHE A 107 -2.96 1.19 13.65
C PHE A 107 -2.94 1.29 15.19
N ALA A 108 -2.27 0.37 15.86
CA ALA A 108 -2.13 0.39 17.32
C ALA A 108 -1.40 1.66 17.82
N ILE A 109 -0.37 2.13 17.11
CA ILE A 109 0.35 3.36 17.44
C ILE A 109 -0.58 4.59 17.35
N TYR A 110 -1.39 4.68 16.29
CA TYR A 110 -2.39 5.74 16.17
C TYR A 110 -3.45 5.67 17.27
N LEU A 111 -3.90 4.47 17.63
CA LEU A 111 -4.88 4.25 18.68
C LEU A 111 -4.35 4.65 20.06
N CYS A 112 -3.08 4.37 20.36
CA CYS A 112 -2.40 4.85 21.56
C CYS A 112 -2.24 6.38 21.58
N SER A 113 -2.03 6.98 20.41
CA SER A 113 -1.89 8.44 20.28
C SER A 113 -3.23 9.16 20.53
N LEU A 114 -4.34 8.52 20.16
CA LEU A 114 -5.69 9.04 20.38
C LEU A 114 -6.22 8.75 21.79
N PHE A 115 -5.90 7.56 22.33
CA PHE A 115 -6.29 7.10 23.65
C PHE A 115 -5.04 6.64 24.42
N THR A 116 -4.45 7.56 25.18
CA THR A 116 -3.23 7.30 25.98
C THR A 116 -3.40 6.23 27.06
N ALA A 117 -4.65 5.87 27.39
CA ALA A 117 -4.98 4.80 28.34
C ALA A 117 -4.77 3.38 27.77
N ILE A 118 -4.66 3.23 26.44
CA ILE A 118 -4.57 1.92 25.79
C ILE A 118 -3.09 1.62 25.49
N PRO A 119 -2.51 0.54 26.07
CA PRO A 119 -1.14 0.16 25.76
C PRO A 119 -1.04 -0.50 24.38
N LEU A 120 0.14 -0.41 23.77
CA LEU A 120 0.39 -0.82 22.38
C LEU A 120 0.04 -2.29 22.10
N TRP A 121 0.36 -3.20 23.03
CA TRP A 121 0.01 -4.62 22.88
C TRP A 121 -1.50 -4.86 22.81
N LEU A 122 -2.29 -4.08 23.55
CA LEU A 122 -3.74 -4.17 23.55
C LEU A 122 -4.32 -3.58 22.27
N GLY A 123 -3.74 -2.48 21.76
CA GLY A 123 -4.09 -1.91 20.46
C GLY A 123 -3.89 -2.89 19.29
N ILE A 124 -2.81 -3.68 19.32
CA ILE A 124 -2.57 -4.74 18.33
C ILE A 124 -3.65 -5.83 18.42
N LEU A 125 -4.02 -6.27 19.61
CA LEU A 125 -5.08 -7.28 19.78
C LEU A 125 -6.44 -6.77 19.30
N ILE A 126 -6.76 -5.50 19.56
CA ILE A 126 -8.02 -4.86 19.13
C ILE A 126 -8.19 -4.89 17.60
N ILE A 127 -7.12 -4.80 16.82
CA ILE A 127 -7.20 -4.88 15.35
C ILE A 127 -6.97 -6.31 14.83
N ALA A 128 -6.11 -7.10 15.47
CA ALA A 128 -5.78 -8.45 15.03
C ALA A 128 -6.96 -9.41 15.18
N ILE A 129 -7.70 -9.35 16.30
CA ILE A 129 -8.81 -10.27 16.59
C ILE A 129 -9.95 -10.11 15.55
N PRO A 130 -10.48 -8.91 15.28
CA PRO A 130 -11.52 -8.74 14.26
C PRO A 130 -11.04 -9.13 12.87
N THR A 131 -9.80 -8.79 12.51
CA THR A 131 -9.24 -9.10 11.18
C THR A 131 -9.11 -10.61 10.98
N PHE A 132 -8.67 -11.33 12.01
CA PHE A 132 -8.62 -12.79 12.01
C PHE A 132 -10.02 -13.40 11.85
N PHE A 133 -11.00 -12.91 12.62
CA PHE A 133 -12.38 -13.39 12.55
C PHE A 133 -13.04 -13.11 11.19
N VAL A 134 -12.85 -11.93 10.61
CA VAL A 134 -13.35 -11.59 9.27
C VAL A 134 -12.69 -12.48 8.21
N GLY A 135 -11.38 -12.72 8.32
CA GLY A 135 -10.67 -13.68 7.47
C GLY A 135 -11.24 -15.09 7.57
N TRP A 136 -11.70 -15.49 8.75
CA TRP A 136 -12.27 -16.82 9.00
C TRP A 136 -13.72 -16.97 8.52
N LEU A 137 -14.51 -15.89 8.52
CA LEU A 137 -15.92 -15.86 8.10
C LEU A 137 -16.13 -15.89 6.57
N GLY A 138 -15.05 -15.83 5.78
CA GLY A 138 -15.07 -16.09 4.34
C GLY A 138 -14.83 -14.84 3.46
N ILE A 139 -14.11 -15.07 2.36
CA ILE A 139 -13.52 -14.04 1.47
C ILE A 139 -14.56 -13.10 0.83
N GLN A 140 -15.81 -13.53 0.66
CA GLN A 140 -16.84 -12.72 -0.02
C GLN A 140 -17.31 -11.49 0.79
N LEU A 141 -17.31 -11.56 2.13
CA LEU A 141 -17.56 -10.37 2.96
C LEU A 141 -16.36 -9.42 2.94
N THR A 142 -15.14 -9.97 2.89
CA THR A 142 -13.89 -9.22 2.87
C THR A 142 -13.80 -8.29 1.67
N THR A 143 -14.20 -8.74 0.48
CA THR A 143 -14.13 -7.88 -0.73
C THR A 143 -15.04 -6.65 -0.63
N LYS A 144 -16.29 -6.81 -0.18
CA LYS A 144 -17.21 -5.66 -0.01
C LYS A 144 -16.79 -4.74 1.14
N GLY A 145 -16.29 -5.32 2.24
CA GLY A 145 -15.76 -4.59 3.38
C GLY A 145 -14.53 -3.75 3.01
N LEU A 146 -13.60 -4.31 2.22
CA LEU A 146 -12.41 -3.61 1.74
C LEU A 146 -12.77 -2.39 0.89
N VAL A 147 -13.73 -2.51 -0.03
CA VAL A 147 -14.17 -1.37 -0.86
C VAL A 147 -14.85 -0.30 -0.01
N ALA A 148 -15.69 -0.68 0.95
CA ALA A 148 -16.32 0.28 1.86
C ALA A 148 -15.28 1.02 2.72
N LEU A 149 -14.32 0.29 3.29
CA LEU A 149 -13.21 0.86 4.06
C LEU A 149 -12.35 1.78 3.19
N TRP A 150 -12.07 1.39 1.95
CA TRP A 150 -11.31 2.20 1.00
C TRP A 150 -12.01 3.53 0.69
N LEU A 151 -13.33 3.51 0.49
CA LEU A 151 -14.12 4.73 0.26
C LEU A 151 -14.09 5.66 1.48
N VAL A 152 -14.32 5.11 2.68
CA VAL A 152 -14.29 5.89 3.93
C VAL A 152 -12.91 6.50 4.15
N GLN A 153 -11.86 5.72 3.98
CA GLN A 153 -10.48 6.15 4.13
C GLN A 153 -10.10 7.23 3.12
N THR A 154 -10.46 7.05 1.85
CA THR A 154 -10.17 8.04 0.80
C THR A 154 -10.90 9.35 1.08
N ALA A 155 -12.15 9.29 1.56
CA ALA A 155 -12.90 10.47 1.99
C ALA A 155 -12.22 11.17 3.18
N LEU A 156 -11.77 10.42 4.19
CA LEU A 156 -11.04 10.97 5.35
C LEU A 156 -9.70 11.63 4.97
N MET A 157 -9.08 11.23 3.87
CA MET A 157 -7.82 11.82 3.39
C MET A 157 -8.06 13.03 2.49
N VAL A 158 -9.02 12.95 1.57
CA VAL A 158 -9.32 14.01 0.60
C VAL A 158 -10.01 15.20 1.27
N TRP A 159 -10.88 14.96 2.26
CA TRP A 159 -11.58 16.03 2.97
C TRP A 159 -10.67 17.06 3.64
N PRO A 160 -9.72 16.69 4.54
CA PRO A 160 -8.80 17.64 5.16
C PRO A 160 -7.83 18.25 4.14
N ALA A 161 -7.46 17.54 3.08
CA ALA A 161 -6.65 18.11 2.01
C ALA A 161 -7.40 19.25 1.30
N LEU A 162 -8.65 19.03 0.88
CA LEU A 162 -9.51 20.05 0.26
C LEU A 162 -9.81 21.20 1.22
N ALA A 163 -10.06 20.90 2.48
CA ALA A 163 -10.26 21.92 3.52
C ALA A 163 -9.01 22.79 3.69
N ALA A 164 -7.81 22.20 3.69
CA ALA A 164 -6.53 22.92 3.76
C ALA A 164 -6.26 23.79 2.52
N PHE A 165 -6.72 23.37 1.33
CA PHE A 165 -6.64 24.20 0.11
C PHE A 165 -7.62 25.38 0.14
N ASN A 166 -8.82 25.19 0.70
CA ASN A 166 -9.87 26.22 0.75
C ASN A 166 -9.71 27.18 1.93
N SER A 167 -9.19 26.72 3.07
CA SER A 167 -8.79 27.60 4.16
C SER A 167 -7.45 28.22 3.80
N GLN A 168 -7.46 29.40 3.16
CA GLN A 168 -6.36 30.36 3.25
C GLN A 168 -6.23 30.82 4.72
N ALA A 169 -5.83 29.90 5.59
CA ALA A 169 -5.52 30.21 6.97
C ALA A 169 -4.21 31.01 6.98
N PRO A 170 -4.16 32.21 7.58
CA PRO A 170 -2.95 33.05 7.62
C PRO A 170 -1.76 32.42 8.37
N ALA A 171 -1.90 31.18 8.86
CA ALA A 171 -0.88 30.39 9.55
C ALA A 171 -0.34 29.19 8.73
N MET A 172 -0.74 28.99 7.47
CA MET A 172 -0.08 28.06 6.55
C MET A 172 0.67 28.87 5.48
N PRO A 173 1.93 29.27 5.73
CA PRO A 173 2.73 29.96 4.72
C PRO A 173 3.10 28.97 3.63
N ASP A 174 2.62 29.20 2.41
CA ASP A 174 3.19 28.72 1.14
C ASP A 174 3.62 27.25 1.04
N ILE A 175 3.06 26.31 1.83
CA ILE A 175 3.49 24.90 1.80
C ILE A 175 3.34 24.32 0.39
N GLY A 176 2.23 24.61 -0.31
CA GLY A 176 2.03 24.17 -1.68
C GLY A 176 3.10 24.73 -2.64
N ARG A 177 3.47 26.01 -2.49
CA ARG A 177 4.49 26.65 -3.32
C ARG A 177 5.90 26.17 -2.98
N GLN A 178 6.18 25.92 -1.70
CA GLN A 178 7.45 25.38 -1.22
C GLN A 178 7.64 23.91 -1.58
N ILE A 179 6.58 23.10 -1.55
CA ILE A 179 6.60 21.73 -2.07
C ILE A 179 6.88 21.80 -3.56
N LEU A 180 6.13 22.56 -4.36
CA LEU A 180 6.35 22.64 -5.81
C LEU A 180 7.75 23.18 -6.18
N ALA A 181 8.27 24.16 -5.42
CA ALA A 181 9.59 24.72 -5.64
C ALA A 181 10.74 23.75 -5.25
N ASN A 182 10.59 23.02 -4.15
CA ASN A 182 11.63 22.12 -3.62
C ASN A 182 11.37 20.64 -3.93
N SER A 183 10.36 20.33 -4.74
CA SER A 183 9.97 18.95 -5.11
C SER A 183 11.09 18.17 -5.80
N TRP A 184 12.06 18.89 -6.39
CA TRP A 184 13.08 18.33 -7.26
C TRP A 184 14.45 18.18 -6.58
N VAL A 185 14.61 18.69 -5.35
CA VAL A 185 15.89 18.70 -4.63
C VAL A 185 15.79 17.79 -3.39
N PRO A 186 16.35 16.56 -3.44
CA PRO A 186 16.31 15.66 -2.29
C PRO A 186 17.19 16.17 -1.15
N SER A 187 16.62 16.29 0.05
CA SER A 187 17.31 16.85 1.23
C SER A 187 18.54 16.06 1.69
N LEU A 188 18.50 14.72 1.59
CA LEU A 188 19.60 13.81 1.93
C LEU A 188 20.36 13.28 0.69
N GLY A 189 20.19 13.95 -0.46
CA GLY A 189 20.83 13.55 -1.71
C GLY A 189 20.31 12.21 -2.26
N SER A 190 21.09 11.58 -3.15
CA SER A 190 20.68 10.38 -3.91
C SER A 190 20.41 9.14 -3.05
N LYS A 191 21.10 9.00 -1.91
CA LYS A 191 20.90 7.86 -0.99
C LYS A 191 19.56 7.95 -0.25
N GLY A 192 19.21 9.15 0.24
CA GLY A 192 17.90 9.40 0.86
C GLY A 192 16.75 9.21 -0.13
N LEU A 193 16.95 9.65 -1.38
CA LEU A 193 16.00 9.42 -2.46
C LEU A 193 15.77 7.92 -2.74
N ALA A 194 16.84 7.13 -2.83
CA ALA A 194 16.72 5.69 -3.08
C ALA A 194 15.92 4.97 -1.98
N VAL A 195 16.21 5.29 -0.70
CA VAL A 195 15.47 4.71 0.44
C VAL A 195 14.01 5.11 0.40
N ALA A 196 13.71 6.38 0.13
CA ALA A 196 12.33 6.84 0.03
C ALA A 196 11.57 6.21 -1.14
N VAL A 197 12.23 6.01 -2.29
CA VAL A 197 11.63 5.29 -3.42
C VAL A 197 11.28 3.85 -3.03
N LEU A 198 12.12 3.16 -2.24
CA LEU A 198 11.80 1.81 -1.75
C LEU A 198 10.57 1.80 -0.85
N PHE A 199 10.43 2.78 0.05
CA PHE A 199 9.21 2.92 0.87
C PHE A 199 7.99 3.29 0.03
N CYS A 200 8.14 4.10 -1.02
CA CYS A 200 7.07 4.37 -1.98
C CYS A 200 6.67 3.11 -2.76
N ILE A 201 7.62 2.25 -3.16
CA ILE A 201 7.30 0.97 -3.81
C ILE A 201 6.59 0.04 -2.83
N TRP A 202 7.08 -0.05 -1.58
CA TRP A 202 6.40 -0.83 -0.53
C TRP A 202 4.96 -0.37 -0.31
N SER A 203 4.73 0.95 -0.43
CA SER A 203 3.42 1.56 -0.37
C SER A 203 2.46 1.13 -1.48
N TYR A 204 2.97 0.65 -2.61
CA TYR A 204 2.17 0.16 -3.73
C TYR A 204 1.90 -1.35 -3.65
N VAL A 205 2.49 -2.09 -2.70
CA VAL A 205 2.31 -3.54 -2.55
C VAL A 205 0.82 -3.88 -2.36
N GLY A 206 0.35 -4.85 -3.15
CA GLY A 206 -1.07 -5.23 -3.23
C GLY A 206 -1.68 -5.05 -4.62
N PHE A 207 -0.96 -4.46 -5.58
CA PHE A 207 -1.41 -4.37 -6.97
C PHE A 207 -1.34 -5.72 -7.70
N GLU A 208 -0.52 -6.64 -7.18
CA GLU A 208 -0.22 -7.95 -7.78
C GLU A 208 -1.16 -9.09 -7.36
N THR A 209 -2.11 -8.81 -6.45
CA THR A 209 -3.10 -9.76 -5.92
C THR A 209 -4.47 -9.59 -6.54
#